data_AF-A0A1G2K5V6-F1
#
_entry.id   AF-A0A1G2K5V6-F1
#
_cell.length_a   1.000
_cell.length_b   1.000
_cell.length_c   1.000
_cell.angle_alpha   90.00
_cell.angle_beta   90.00
_cell.angle_gamma   90.00
#
_symmetry.space_group_name_H-M   'P 1'
#
loop_
_entity.id
_entity.type
_entity.pdbx_description
1 polymer ?
#
loop_
_entity_poly.entity_id
_entity_poly.type
_entity_poly.pdbx_seq_one_letter_code
_entity_poly.pdbx_strand_id
1 'polypeptide(L)'
;MRNFQFSIFNFQAERTNGFGLVEIVVAIGIISVSLFALLQTEIAAIKLLRGEKENLEAYLLAEESLEAVRSMRDESWASNIAGVSDNTSYYPVVENGKWKLSAGTSSVINGKYHRSVVFQPVTRNASDQIVAGGTLDPDTKKIVATVAWGNGNTKILTAYITNFLTSISPATEAKTFFFENGATDGDLSNFPSNNSGDGDPTQSFTTSTATTTMTRADLYIRKVGTNLSDLYLEVRISPTGQILGTSTVLTGSAISTSTLSWVSFRFPDFVMLTPNASYTLRLRSSPPSTDAWSGSAGPIHWGYQQTASSPYAGGSARRYVGRLSNPNDSGQLLDQYDFSFRIFTLQ
;
A
#
# COMPACT_ATOMS: atom_id res chain seq x y z
N MET A 1 1.17 -3.61 80.40
CA MET A 1 0.81 -3.13 79.05
C MET A 1 0.02 -1.85 79.21
N ARG A 2 0.57 -0.69 78.80
CA ARG A 2 -0.08 0.62 78.95
C ARG A 2 -0.91 0.90 77.71
N ASN A 3 -2.24 0.93 77.86
CA ASN A 3 -3.16 1.43 76.85
C ASN A 3 -3.02 2.96 76.75
N PHE A 4 -2.46 3.44 75.66
CA PHE A 4 -2.57 4.85 75.26
C PHE A 4 -3.92 5.04 74.57
N GLN A 5 -4.90 5.60 75.28
CA GLN A 5 -6.07 6.19 74.63
C GLN A 5 -5.69 7.57 74.11
N PHE A 6 -5.55 7.70 72.79
CA PHE A 6 -5.62 8.98 72.11
C PHE A 6 -7.10 9.34 71.93
N SER A 7 -7.62 10.23 72.77
CA SER A 7 -8.91 10.88 72.57
C SER A 7 -8.67 12.23 71.90
N ILE A 8 -9.06 12.36 70.62
CA ILE A 8 -8.91 13.61 69.85
C ILE A 8 -10.18 14.49 69.97
N PHE A 9 -11.30 13.94 70.46
CA PHE A 9 -12.52 14.73 70.68
C PHE A 9 -13.19 14.29 71.98
N ASN A 10 -12.90 15.03 73.05
CA ASN A 10 -13.63 14.93 74.32
C ASN A 10 -14.52 16.17 74.44
N PHE A 11 -15.63 16.20 73.72
CA PHE A 11 -16.61 17.29 73.84
C PHE A 11 -17.50 17.00 75.06
N GLN A 12 -17.07 17.45 76.24
CA GLN A 12 -17.94 17.49 77.41
C GLN A 12 -18.88 18.69 77.28
N ALA A 13 -20.09 18.44 76.77
CA ALA A 13 -21.14 19.44 76.69
C ALA A 13 -21.74 19.70 78.08
N GLU A 14 -21.22 20.70 78.79
CA GLU A 14 -21.98 21.30 79.89
C GLU A 14 -23.12 22.15 79.32
N ARG A 15 -24.35 21.96 79.81
CA ARG A 15 -25.54 22.66 79.32
C ARG A 15 -25.48 24.15 79.65
N THR A 16 -24.97 24.93 78.72
CA THR A 16 -25.30 26.35 78.54
C THR A 16 -26.11 26.50 77.25
N ASN A 17 -27.43 26.67 77.38
CA ASN A 17 -28.34 26.83 76.24
C ASN A 17 -28.04 28.15 75.51
N GLY A 18 -27.31 28.08 74.39
CA GLY A 18 -26.96 29.23 73.55
C GLY A 18 -25.80 29.01 72.57
N PHE A 19 -24.91 28.03 72.79
CA PHE A 19 -23.70 27.84 71.98
C PHE A 19 -23.83 26.96 70.72
N GLY A 20 -24.87 26.11 70.60
CA GLY A 20 -24.99 25.17 69.47
C GLY A 20 -25.25 25.82 68.10
N LEU A 21 -25.96 26.95 68.06
CA LEU A 21 -26.22 27.69 66.81
C LEU A 21 -24.95 28.31 66.23
N VAL A 22 -24.06 28.82 67.10
CA VAL A 22 -22.79 29.43 66.68
C VAL A 22 -21.88 28.37 66.06
N GLU A 23 -21.82 27.18 66.65
CA GLU A 23 -21.01 26.06 66.14
C GLU A 23 -21.48 25.58 64.76
N ILE A 24 -22.80 25.50 64.54
CA ILE A 24 -23.35 25.15 63.22
C ILE A 24 -22.99 26.22 62.17
N VAL A 25 -23.08 27.51 62.51
CA VAL A 25 -22.70 28.60 61.59
C VAL A 25 -21.21 28.55 61.24
N VAL A 26 -20.36 28.29 62.24
CA VAL A 26 -18.92 28.14 62.02
C VAL A 26 -18.63 26.91 61.15
N ALA A 27 -19.26 25.77 61.42
CA ALA A 27 -19.10 24.55 60.61
C ALA A 27 -19.54 24.76 59.15
N ILE A 28 -20.70 25.39 58.93
CA ILE A 28 -21.17 25.74 57.59
C ILE A 28 -20.20 26.71 56.91
N GLY A 29 -19.63 27.67 57.65
CA GLY A 29 -18.62 28.59 57.13
C GLY A 29 -17.38 27.87 56.63
N ILE A 30 -16.82 26.95 57.44
CA ILE A 30 -15.64 26.15 57.08
C ILE A 30 -15.93 25.28 55.87
N ILE A 31 -17.08 24.60 55.86
CA ILE A 31 -17.52 23.76 54.74
C ILE A 31 -17.67 24.60 53.47
N SER A 32 -18.33 25.76 53.55
CA SER A 32 -18.59 26.63 52.40
C SER A 32 -17.30 27.16 51.78
N VAL A 33 -16.34 27.60 52.59
CA VAL A 33 -15.01 28.05 52.11
C VAL A 33 -14.27 26.90 51.42
N SER A 34 -14.36 25.69 51.98
CA SER A 34 -13.74 24.49 51.40
C SER A 34 -14.36 24.11 50.06
N LEU A 35 -15.70 24.10 49.95
CA LEU A 35 -16.39 23.86 48.68
C LEU A 35 -16.05 24.92 47.64
N PHE A 36 -15.99 26.19 48.03
CA PHE A 36 -15.62 27.26 47.11
C PHE A 36 -14.20 27.05 46.56
N ALA A 37 -13.23 26.68 47.41
CA ALA A 37 -11.88 26.37 46.96
C ALA A 37 -11.86 25.21 45.96
N LEU A 38 -12.61 24.12 46.22
CA LEU A 38 -12.71 22.98 45.31
C LEU A 38 -13.31 23.39 43.95
N LEU A 39 -14.39 24.18 43.93
CA LEU A 39 -14.99 24.67 42.69
C LEU A 39 -14.00 25.50 41.85
N GLN A 40 -13.16 26.33 42.49
CA GLN A 40 -12.14 27.09 41.77
C GLN A 40 -11.08 26.17 41.15
N THR A 41 -10.66 25.14 41.86
CA THR A 41 -9.70 24.15 41.31
C THR A 41 -10.28 23.39 40.13
N GLU A 42 -11.56 23.04 40.17
CA GLU A 42 -12.24 22.34 39.08
C GLU A 42 -12.37 23.23 37.83
N ILE A 43 -12.75 24.50 37.98
CA ILE A 43 -12.81 25.46 36.88
C ILE A 43 -11.43 25.63 36.23
N ALA A 44 -10.37 25.72 37.04
CA ALA A 44 -9.00 25.79 36.55
C ALA A 44 -8.60 24.52 35.78
N ALA A 45 -8.94 23.34 36.31
CA ALA A 45 -8.69 22.05 35.66
C ALA A 45 -9.41 21.95 34.31
N ILE A 46 -10.68 22.34 34.22
CA ILE A 46 -11.45 22.33 32.96
C ILE A 46 -10.83 23.27 31.92
N LYS A 47 -10.38 24.45 32.32
CA LYS A 47 -9.70 25.39 31.40
C LYS A 47 -8.40 24.81 30.87
N LEU A 48 -7.61 24.16 31.73
CA LEU A 48 -6.38 23.49 31.34
C LEU A 48 -6.64 22.34 30.37
N LEU A 49 -7.60 21.46 30.68
CA LEU A 49 -8.00 20.35 29.80
C LEU A 49 -8.48 20.83 28.44
N ARG A 50 -9.22 21.95 28.39
CA ARG A 50 -9.61 22.56 27.11
C ARG A 50 -8.39 23.05 26.34
N GLY A 51 -7.45 23.74 26.98
CA GLY A 51 -6.21 24.18 26.35
C GLY A 51 -5.38 23.03 25.79
N GLU A 52 -5.21 21.95 26.56
CA GLU A 52 -4.50 20.74 26.11
C GLU A 52 -5.19 20.07 24.93
N LYS A 53 -6.52 19.96 24.96
CA LYS A 53 -7.30 19.45 23.82
C LYS A 53 -7.05 20.27 22.56
N GLU A 54 -7.09 21.60 22.67
CA GLU A 54 -6.87 22.49 21.52
C GLU A 54 -5.45 22.40 20.97
N ASN A 55 -4.45 22.28 21.86
CA ASN A 55 -3.07 22.05 21.48
C ASN A 55 -2.88 20.73 20.75
N LEU A 56 -3.54 19.66 21.22
CA LEU A 56 -3.50 18.34 20.59
C LEU A 56 -4.16 18.37 19.22
N GLU A 57 -5.34 18.98 19.08
CA GLU A 57 -6.02 19.15 17.80
C GLU A 57 -5.16 19.91 16.79
N ALA A 58 -4.55 21.02 17.20
CA ALA A 58 -3.65 21.79 16.33
C ALA A 58 -2.39 21.00 15.94
N TYR A 59 -1.85 20.20 16.85
CA TYR A 59 -0.72 19.31 16.58
C TYR A 59 -1.08 18.25 15.53
N LEU A 60 -2.21 17.56 15.68
CA LEU A 60 -2.68 16.55 14.73
C LEU A 60 -2.96 17.16 13.34
N LEU A 61 -3.52 18.37 13.28
CA LEU A 61 -3.73 19.08 12.01
C LEU A 61 -2.40 19.48 11.33
N ALA A 62 -1.38 19.83 12.12
CA ALA A 62 -0.06 20.11 11.58
C ALA A 62 0.62 18.82 11.08
N GLU A 63 0.45 17.69 11.78
CA GLU A 63 0.93 16.38 11.33
C GLU A 63 0.24 15.94 10.04
N GLU A 64 -1.09 16.05 9.96
CA GLU A 64 -1.85 15.77 8.73
C GLU A 64 -1.33 16.60 7.55
N SER A 65 -0.96 17.86 7.81
CA SER A 65 -0.38 18.71 6.76
C SER A 65 0.97 18.21 6.27
N LEU A 66 1.81 17.68 7.15
CA LEU A 66 3.09 17.06 6.76
C LEU A 66 2.86 15.73 6.01
N GLU A 67 1.92 14.91 6.46
CA GLU A 67 1.57 13.65 5.77
C GLU A 67 0.96 13.90 4.39
N ALA A 68 0.12 14.92 4.24
CA ALA A 68 -0.40 15.33 2.93
C ALA A 68 0.75 15.65 1.97
N VAL A 69 1.76 16.38 2.43
CA VAL A 69 2.96 16.69 1.63
C VAL A 69 3.77 15.45 1.31
N ARG A 70 3.94 14.51 2.24
CA ARG A 70 4.59 13.21 1.98
C ARG A 70 3.83 12.38 0.96
N SER A 71 2.51 12.32 1.05
CA SER A 71 1.65 11.66 0.07
C SER A 71 1.83 12.26 -1.33
N MET A 72 1.84 13.59 -1.44
CA MET A 72 2.06 14.29 -2.71
C MET A 72 3.46 14.02 -3.30
N ARG A 73 4.49 13.98 -2.43
CA ARG A 73 5.86 13.61 -2.79
C ARG A 73 5.93 12.19 -3.36
N ASP A 74 5.27 11.23 -2.70
CA ASP A 74 5.29 9.83 -3.08
C ASP A 74 4.50 9.56 -4.38
N GLU A 75 3.49 10.37 -4.67
CA GLU A 75 2.79 10.31 -5.96
C GLU A 75 3.66 10.82 -7.12
N SER A 76 4.30 11.99 -6.97
CA SER A 76 5.22 12.54 -7.97
C SER A 76 5.93 13.78 -7.42
N TRP A 77 7.23 13.68 -7.17
CA TRP A 77 8.05 14.85 -6.81
C TRP A 77 7.97 15.94 -7.89
N ALA A 78 8.17 15.56 -9.15
CA ALA A 78 8.26 16.50 -10.28
C ALA A 78 6.96 17.30 -10.47
N SER A 79 5.81 16.64 -10.34
CA SER A 79 4.50 17.27 -10.58
C SER A 79 3.98 18.04 -9.37
N ASN A 80 4.23 17.55 -8.16
CA ASN A 80 3.57 18.05 -6.96
C ASN A 80 4.47 18.92 -6.05
N ILE A 81 5.79 18.77 -6.12
CA ILE A 81 6.72 19.38 -5.15
C ILE A 81 7.79 20.26 -5.83
N ALA A 82 8.41 19.80 -6.92
CA ALA A 82 9.55 20.46 -7.54
C ALA A 82 9.23 21.90 -7.98
N GLY A 83 8.03 22.12 -8.53
CA GLY A 83 7.56 23.42 -9.02
C GLY A 83 6.90 24.32 -7.96
N VAL A 84 6.84 23.90 -6.69
CA VAL A 84 6.23 24.70 -5.61
C VAL A 84 7.14 25.89 -5.29
N SER A 85 6.57 27.10 -5.28
CA SER A 85 7.31 28.33 -4.99
C SER A 85 7.79 28.35 -3.53
N ASP A 86 9.07 28.60 -3.37
CA ASP A 86 9.67 28.71 -2.04
C ASP A 86 9.13 29.93 -1.29
N ASN A 87 9.07 29.82 0.04
CA ASN A 87 8.56 30.83 0.99
C ASN A 87 7.14 31.32 0.72
N THR A 88 6.37 30.60 -0.10
CA THR A 88 4.95 30.87 -0.36
C THR A 88 4.09 30.00 0.55
N SER A 89 3.02 30.59 1.11
CA SER A 89 2.07 29.88 1.96
C SER A 89 1.04 29.13 1.12
N TYR A 90 1.00 27.83 1.31
CA TYR A 90 -0.02 26.94 0.76
C TYR A 90 -0.82 26.29 1.89
N TYR A 91 -1.89 25.58 1.56
CA TYR A 91 -2.57 24.68 2.48
C TYR A 91 -3.03 23.42 1.74
N PRO A 92 -2.97 22.24 2.38
CA PRO A 92 -3.40 21.01 1.76
C PRO A 92 -4.93 20.95 1.68
N VAL A 93 -5.44 20.44 0.57
CA VAL A 93 -6.86 20.15 0.31
C VAL A 93 -6.99 18.77 -0.33
N VAL A 94 -8.14 18.11 -0.16
CA VAL A 94 -8.44 16.85 -0.85
C VAL A 94 -9.33 17.15 -2.05
N GLU A 95 -8.88 16.78 -3.24
CA GLU A 95 -9.65 16.83 -4.48
C GLU A 95 -9.57 15.49 -5.18
N ASN A 96 -10.73 14.92 -5.55
CA ASN A 96 -10.81 13.60 -6.22
C ASN A 96 -10.08 12.48 -5.44
N GLY A 97 -10.17 12.51 -4.11
CA GLY A 97 -9.53 11.52 -3.23
C GLY A 97 -8.01 11.66 -3.07
N LYS A 98 -7.42 12.75 -3.57
CA LYS A 98 -5.96 13.00 -3.49
C LYS A 98 -5.66 14.34 -2.82
N TRP A 99 -4.51 14.40 -2.14
CA TRP A 99 -4.00 15.64 -1.57
C TRP A 99 -3.46 16.56 -2.67
N LYS A 100 -3.76 17.85 -2.56
CA LYS A 100 -3.21 18.94 -3.38
C LYS A 100 -2.87 20.15 -2.53
N LEU A 101 -1.93 20.96 -3.00
CA LEU A 101 -1.65 22.28 -2.42
C LEU A 101 -2.53 23.34 -3.08
N SER A 102 -3.20 24.13 -2.25
CA SER A 102 -3.89 25.35 -2.67
C SER A 102 -3.16 26.57 -2.12
N ALA A 103 -3.10 27.64 -2.90
CA ALA A 103 -2.45 28.89 -2.47
C ALA A 103 -3.42 29.79 -1.70
N GLY A 104 -2.87 30.64 -0.83
CA GLY A 104 -3.64 31.61 -0.05
C GLY A 104 -4.03 31.10 1.34
N THR A 105 -5.20 31.51 1.83
CA THR A 105 -5.66 31.21 3.19
C THR A 105 -6.56 29.99 3.20
N SER A 106 -6.32 29.05 4.12
CA SER A 106 -7.19 27.88 4.28
C SER A 106 -8.58 28.28 4.74
N SER A 107 -9.58 27.48 4.35
CA SER A 107 -10.88 27.51 5.03
C SER A 107 -10.72 27.18 6.51
N VAL A 108 -11.71 27.62 7.30
CA VAL A 108 -11.75 27.35 8.74
C VAL A 108 -12.02 25.86 8.96
N ILE A 109 -11.11 25.18 9.66
CA ILE A 109 -11.22 23.76 10.02
C ILE A 109 -11.81 23.66 11.43
N ASN A 110 -12.79 22.78 11.61
CA ASN A 110 -13.51 22.57 12.88
C ASN A 110 -14.00 23.88 13.53
N GLY A 111 -14.40 24.86 12.69
CA GLY A 111 -14.93 26.15 13.14
C GLY A 111 -13.91 27.07 13.81
N LYS A 112 -12.61 26.75 13.82
CA LYS A 112 -11.61 27.50 14.60
C LYS A 112 -10.18 27.54 14.03
N TYR A 113 -9.72 26.48 13.38
CA TYR A 113 -8.31 26.35 12.99
C TYR A 113 -8.08 26.83 11.56
N HIS A 114 -6.93 27.47 11.33
CA HIS A 114 -6.37 27.69 10.01
C HIS A 114 -5.04 26.96 9.89
N ARG A 115 -4.77 26.37 8.73
CA ARG A 115 -3.50 25.68 8.47
C ARG A 115 -2.77 26.29 7.30
N SER A 116 -1.45 26.24 7.34
CA SER A 116 -0.60 26.56 6.21
C SER A 116 0.64 25.68 6.19
N VAL A 117 1.24 25.58 5.02
CA VAL A 117 2.48 24.87 4.75
C VAL A 117 3.35 25.77 3.89
N VAL A 118 4.59 25.97 4.32
CA VAL A 118 5.60 26.74 3.59
C VAL A 118 6.76 25.83 3.23
N PHE A 119 7.24 25.94 2.00
CA PHE A 119 8.40 25.23 1.48
C PHE A 119 9.60 26.16 1.50
N GLN A 120 10.72 25.70 2.06
CA GLN A 120 11.96 26.45 2.11
C GLN A 120 13.07 25.66 1.41
N PRO A 121 13.95 26.33 0.64
CA PRO A 121 15.06 25.68 0.00
C PRO A 121 16.03 25.13 1.05
N VAL A 122 16.67 24.02 0.73
CA VAL A 122 17.70 23.41 1.57
C VAL A 122 19.04 23.56 0.87
N THR A 123 20.08 23.90 1.63
CA THR A 123 21.45 23.97 1.11
C THR A 123 22.36 23.00 1.85
N ARG A 124 23.34 22.43 1.15
CA ARG A 124 24.31 21.46 1.68
C ARG A 124 25.75 21.93 1.53
N ASN A 125 26.61 21.56 2.48
CA ASN A 125 28.06 21.77 2.36
C ASN A 125 28.74 20.62 1.58
N ALA A 126 30.06 20.72 1.38
CA ALA A 126 30.85 19.70 0.67
C ALA A 126 30.87 18.32 1.38
N SER A 127 30.48 18.26 2.66
CA SER A 127 30.37 17.03 3.45
C SER A 127 28.94 16.47 3.49
N ASP A 128 28.07 16.92 2.57
CA ASP A 128 26.67 16.52 2.47
C ASP A 128 25.79 16.86 3.70
N GLN A 129 26.20 17.83 4.51
CA GLN A 129 25.43 18.28 5.67
C GLN A 129 24.54 19.46 5.31
N ILE A 130 23.31 19.48 5.84
CA ILE A 130 22.39 20.62 5.72
C ILE A 130 22.94 21.79 6.54
N VAL A 131 23.20 22.92 5.88
CA VAL A 131 23.76 24.15 6.49
C VAL A 131 23.09 25.39 5.90
N ALA A 132 23.15 26.53 6.57
CA ALA A 132 22.76 27.81 6.00
C ALA A 132 23.93 28.39 5.17
N GLY A 133 23.82 28.42 3.84
CA GLY A 133 24.84 29.00 2.95
C GLY A 133 25.71 28.01 2.17
N GLY A 134 25.18 26.81 1.89
CA GLY A 134 25.82 25.82 1.02
C GLY A 134 25.33 25.88 -0.44
N THR A 135 25.57 24.80 -1.19
CA THR A 135 24.97 24.60 -2.52
C THR A 135 23.51 24.20 -2.37
N LEU A 136 22.63 24.75 -3.21
CA LEU A 136 21.21 24.38 -3.25
C LEU A 136 21.04 22.89 -3.55
N ASP A 137 20.28 22.20 -2.71
CA ASP A 137 19.82 20.84 -2.94
C ASP A 137 18.41 20.88 -3.56
N PRO A 138 18.27 20.72 -4.90
CA PRO A 138 16.97 20.79 -5.57
C PRO A 138 16.06 19.60 -5.23
N ASP A 139 16.62 18.51 -4.69
CA ASP A 139 15.92 17.29 -4.35
C ASP A 139 15.50 17.24 -2.88
N THR A 140 15.79 18.27 -2.08
CA THR A 140 15.33 18.37 -0.68
C THR A 140 14.67 19.73 -0.43
N LYS A 141 13.48 19.71 0.19
CA LYS A 141 12.81 20.92 0.70
C LYS A 141 12.54 20.79 2.20
N LYS A 142 12.69 21.89 2.92
CA LYS A 142 12.25 22.00 4.31
C LYS A 142 10.81 22.49 4.32
N ILE A 143 9.96 21.78 5.05
CA ILE A 143 8.53 22.02 5.16
C ILE A 143 8.25 22.57 6.53
N VAL A 144 7.55 23.69 6.59
CA VAL A 144 7.07 24.31 7.83
C VAL A 144 5.55 24.31 7.80
N ALA A 145 4.93 23.37 8.52
CA ALA A 145 3.48 23.31 8.70
C ALA A 145 3.10 24.13 9.94
N THR A 146 2.15 25.05 9.78
CA THR A 146 1.67 25.94 10.83
C THR A 146 0.17 25.82 10.96
N VAL A 147 -0.33 25.62 12.17
CA VAL A 147 -1.75 25.68 12.51
C VAL A 147 -1.96 26.83 13.49
N ALA A 148 -2.86 27.75 13.17
CA ALA A 148 -3.20 28.89 13.98
C ALA A 148 -4.64 28.79 14.50
N TRP A 149 -4.88 29.23 15.74
CA TRP A 149 -6.21 29.28 16.33
C TRP A 149 -6.38 30.35 17.40
N GLY A 150 -7.62 30.76 17.62
CA GLY A 150 -7.96 31.78 18.62
C GLY A 150 -7.19 33.08 18.39
N ASN A 151 -6.83 33.76 19.48
CA ASN A 151 -6.10 35.02 19.43
C ASN A 151 -4.60 34.79 19.53
N GLY A 152 -3.99 34.32 18.44
CA GLY A 152 -2.53 34.25 18.30
C GLY A 152 -1.87 32.93 18.72
N ASN A 153 -2.64 31.89 19.06
CA ASN A 153 -2.05 30.58 19.33
C ASN A 153 -1.63 29.94 18.01
N THR A 154 -0.44 29.34 18.01
CA THR A 154 0.09 28.63 16.84
C THR A 154 0.79 27.34 17.26
N LYS A 155 0.71 26.34 16.39
CA LYS A 155 1.49 25.11 16.47
C LYS A 155 2.26 24.95 15.17
N ILE A 156 3.57 24.81 15.28
CA ILE A 156 4.47 24.72 14.13
C ILE A 156 5.20 23.39 14.19
N LEU A 157 5.13 22.63 13.09
CA LEU A 157 5.93 21.43 12.88
C LEU A 157 6.82 21.64 11.66
N THR A 158 8.05 21.15 11.76
CA THR A 158 9.03 21.23 10.68
C THR A 158 9.49 19.84 10.28
N ALA A 159 9.57 19.59 8.98
CA ALA A 159 10.11 18.35 8.44
C ALA A 159 10.99 18.66 7.21
N TYR A 160 11.82 17.70 6.83
CA TYR A 160 12.50 17.70 5.55
C TYR A 160 11.87 16.62 4.67
N ILE A 161 11.62 16.96 3.41
CA ILE A 161 11.21 16.01 2.39
C ILE A 161 12.30 15.96 1.32
N THR A 162 12.60 14.75 0.86
CA THR A 162 13.61 14.50 -0.17
C THR A 162 13.01 13.65 -1.28
N ASN A 163 13.42 13.91 -2.51
CA ASN A 163 13.13 13.11 -3.69
C ASN A 163 13.92 11.79 -3.67
N PHE A 164 13.71 10.96 -2.66
CA PHE A 164 14.50 9.74 -2.49
C PHE A 164 14.28 8.71 -3.62
N LEU A 165 13.14 8.79 -4.34
CA LEU A 165 12.82 7.89 -5.44
C LEU A 165 13.78 8.03 -6.63
N THR A 166 14.42 9.18 -6.84
CA THR A 166 15.48 9.31 -7.86
C THR A 166 16.80 8.70 -7.41
N SER A 167 17.01 8.59 -6.10
CA SER A 167 18.20 7.98 -5.49
C SER A 167 18.09 6.46 -5.38
N ILE A 168 16.88 5.91 -5.47
CA ILE A 168 16.66 4.47 -5.59
C ILE A 168 16.73 4.12 -7.08
N SER A 169 17.82 3.48 -7.50
CA SER A 169 17.84 2.83 -8.82
C SER A 169 16.90 1.62 -8.74
N PRO A 170 15.77 1.58 -9.49
CA PRO A 170 14.94 0.40 -9.52
C PRO A 170 15.79 -0.76 -10.06
N ALA A 171 15.70 -1.93 -9.41
CA ALA A 171 16.41 -3.11 -9.87
C ALA A 171 16.05 -3.38 -11.34
N THR A 172 17.08 -3.51 -12.18
CA THR A 172 16.88 -3.62 -13.62
C THR A 172 16.35 -5.02 -13.94
N GLU A 173 15.19 -5.09 -14.57
CA GLU A 173 14.62 -6.34 -15.08
C GLU A 173 15.19 -6.63 -16.48
N ALA A 174 15.69 -7.84 -16.70
CA ALA A 174 16.09 -8.31 -18.03
C ALA A 174 15.21 -9.48 -18.47
N LYS A 175 14.89 -9.52 -19.77
CA LYS A 175 14.22 -10.67 -20.40
C LYS A 175 15.24 -11.81 -20.50
N THR A 176 15.02 -12.88 -19.74
CA THR A 176 16.03 -13.95 -19.54
C THR A 176 15.63 -15.27 -20.19
N PHE A 177 14.37 -15.70 -20.02
CA PHE A 177 13.86 -16.94 -20.61
C PHE A 177 12.64 -16.63 -21.45
N PHE A 178 12.61 -17.01 -22.72
CA PHE A 178 11.51 -16.63 -23.61
C PHE A 178 11.36 -17.55 -24.81
N PHE A 179 10.15 -17.58 -25.33
CA PHE A 179 9.79 -18.06 -26.65
C PHE A 179 8.78 -17.07 -27.23
N GLU A 180 9.03 -16.50 -28.40
CA GLU A 180 8.22 -15.38 -28.94
C GLU A 180 7.68 -15.66 -30.34
N ASN A 181 7.94 -16.84 -30.88
CA ASN A 181 7.60 -17.18 -32.26
C ASN A 181 6.14 -17.62 -32.42
N GLY A 182 5.45 -17.90 -31.31
CA GLY A 182 4.06 -18.28 -31.32
C GLY A 182 3.14 -17.09 -31.56
N ALA A 183 2.77 -16.88 -32.83
CA ALA A 183 1.93 -15.78 -33.28
C ALA A 183 0.50 -16.22 -33.66
N THR A 184 0.22 -17.52 -33.68
CA THR A 184 -1.08 -18.08 -34.04
C THR A 184 -1.95 -18.22 -32.80
N ASP A 185 -3.17 -17.71 -32.84
CA ASP A 185 -4.20 -17.80 -31.79
C ASP A 185 -5.44 -18.56 -32.25
N GLY A 186 -5.26 -19.54 -33.14
CA GLY A 186 -6.35 -20.39 -33.58
C GLY A 186 -7.02 -21.07 -32.39
N ASP A 187 -8.35 -21.23 -32.47
CA ASP A 187 -9.09 -22.00 -31.49
C ASP A 187 -8.48 -23.42 -31.39
N LEU A 188 -8.03 -23.77 -30.19
CA LEU A 188 -7.45 -25.07 -29.87
C LEU A 188 -8.50 -26.19 -29.85
N SER A 189 -9.78 -25.87 -30.10
CA SER A 189 -10.89 -26.83 -30.20
C SER A 189 -10.65 -28.01 -31.15
N ASN A 190 -9.69 -27.91 -32.08
CA ASN A 190 -9.32 -28.97 -33.02
C ASN A 190 -7.91 -29.56 -32.83
N PHE A 191 -7.30 -29.40 -31.66
CA PHE A 191 -5.91 -29.84 -31.45
C PHE A 191 -5.70 -30.80 -30.26
N PRO A 192 -4.98 -31.95 -30.36
CA PRO A 192 -4.60 -32.69 -31.57
C PRO A 192 -5.65 -33.75 -31.95
N SER A 193 -6.30 -33.59 -33.11
CA SER A 193 -7.21 -34.54 -33.78
C SER A 193 -8.47 -35.03 -33.02
N ASN A 194 -9.63 -34.72 -33.62
CA ASN A 194 -10.94 -35.37 -33.50
C ASN A 194 -11.35 -35.98 -32.15
N ASN A 195 -11.20 -35.25 -31.05
CA ASN A 195 -12.05 -35.40 -29.87
C ASN A 195 -12.00 -34.11 -29.04
N SER A 196 -13.19 -33.61 -28.71
CA SER A 196 -13.49 -32.38 -27.98
C SER A 196 -12.62 -32.19 -26.73
N GLY A 197 -11.99 -31.03 -26.55
CA GLY A 197 -11.19 -30.76 -25.35
C GLY A 197 -10.72 -29.32 -25.19
N ASP A 198 -11.59 -28.48 -24.59
CA ASP A 198 -11.23 -27.23 -23.93
C ASP A 198 -10.27 -27.56 -22.78
N GLY A 199 -9.05 -27.05 -22.79
CA GLY A 199 -8.08 -27.36 -21.75
C GLY A 199 -7.08 -26.23 -21.52
N ASP A 200 -6.57 -26.12 -20.29
CA ASP A 200 -5.68 -25.03 -19.90
C ASP A 200 -4.32 -25.19 -20.58
N PRO A 201 -3.87 -24.23 -21.41
CA PRO A 201 -2.51 -24.24 -21.92
C PRO A 201 -1.53 -23.91 -20.79
N THR A 202 -0.38 -24.58 -20.83
CA THR A 202 0.77 -24.26 -19.99
C THR A 202 2.04 -24.38 -20.80
N GLN A 203 3.03 -23.59 -20.41
CA GLN A 203 4.36 -23.63 -21.00
C GLN A 203 5.37 -23.80 -19.89
N SER A 204 6.26 -24.78 -20.00
CA SER A 204 7.42 -24.84 -19.14
C SER A 204 8.63 -24.16 -19.76
N PHE A 205 9.58 -23.78 -18.91
CA PHE A 205 10.89 -23.27 -19.28
C PHE A 205 11.95 -23.83 -18.32
N THR A 206 13.19 -23.87 -18.77
CA THR A 206 14.32 -24.39 -18.00
C THR A 206 15.31 -23.26 -17.79
N THR A 207 15.75 -23.10 -16.55
CA THR A 207 16.71 -22.06 -16.18
C THR A 207 18.12 -22.38 -16.64
N SER A 208 18.94 -21.33 -16.72
CA SER A 208 20.36 -21.42 -17.04
C SER A 208 21.19 -21.85 -15.83
N THR A 209 22.51 -21.63 -15.89
CA THR A 209 23.47 -22.06 -14.87
C THR A 209 23.52 -21.18 -13.63
N ALA A 210 22.86 -20.02 -13.63
CA ALA A 210 22.85 -19.08 -12.50
C ALA A 210 21.52 -19.12 -11.75
N THR A 211 21.58 -18.93 -10.43
CA THR A 211 20.39 -18.65 -9.64
C THR A 211 19.86 -17.29 -10.06
N THR A 212 18.58 -17.22 -10.40
CA THR A 212 17.95 -15.98 -10.86
C THR A 212 16.66 -15.74 -10.11
N THR A 213 16.29 -14.47 -10.02
CA THR A 213 15.09 -14.05 -9.30
C THR A 213 14.08 -13.50 -10.29
N MET A 214 12.98 -14.21 -10.48
CA MET A 214 11.91 -13.83 -11.39
C MET A 214 10.94 -12.85 -10.72
N THR A 215 10.58 -11.80 -11.45
CA THR A 215 9.69 -10.72 -10.97
C THR A 215 8.45 -10.53 -11.84
N ARG A 216 8.55 -10.91 -13.12
CA ARG A 216 7.48 -10.76 -14.09
C ARG A 216 7.54 -11.85 -15.14
N ALA A 217 6.37 -12.30 -15.57
CA ALA A 217 6.22 -13.01 -16.84
C ALA A 217 5.25 -12.25 -17.75
N ASP A 218 5.57 -12.19 -19.03
CA ASP A 218 4.60 -11.78 -20.04
C ASP A 218 4.13 -13.01 -20.81
N LEU A 219 2.82 -13.11 -21.03
CA LEU A 219 2.23 -14.11 -21.90
C LEU A 219 1.62 -13.42 -23.12
N TYR A 220 1.75 -14.03 -24.30
CA TYR A 220 1.13 -13.50 -25.51
C TYR A 220 -0.27 -14.09 -25.64
N ILE A 221 -1.28 -13.36 -25.16
CA ILE A 221 -2.63 -13.88 -24.99
C ILE A 221 -3.71 -12.90 -25.46
N ARG A 222 -4.90 -13.44 -25.69
CA ARG A 222 -6.15 -12.68 -25.80
C ARG A 222 -7.31 -13.47 -25.21
N LYS A 223 -8.40 -12.79 -24.88
CA LYS A 223 -9.66 -13.41 -24.46
C LYS A 223 -10.60 -13.54 -25.65
N VAL A 224 -11.64 -14.37 -25.55
CA VAL A 224 -12.71 -14.49 -26.55
C VAL A 224 -14.05 -14.21 -25.89
N GLY A 225 -14.92 -13.45 -26.57
CA GLY A 225 -16.29 -13.21 -26.12
C GLY A 225 -16.41 -12.27 -24.91
N THR A 226 -17.55 -12.33 -24.22
CA THR A 226 -17.99 -11.33 -23.22
C THR A 226 -17.86 -11.75 -21.75
N ASN A 227 -17.33 -12.94 -21.46
CA ASN A 227 -17.13 -13.44 -20.08
C ASN A 227 -15.67 -13.25 -19.63
N LEU A 228 -15.30 -12.00 -19.34
CA LEU A 228 -13.91 -11.64 -19.06
C LEU A 228 -13.53 -11.87 -17.59
N SER A 229 -13.30 -13.13 -17.21
CA SER A 229 -12.67 -13.48 -15.93
C SER A 229 -11.35 -12.74 -15.71
N ASP A 230 -11.10 -12.39 -14.46
CA ASP A 230 -9.80 -11.87 -14.05
C ASP A 230 -8.78 -13.00 -14.08
N LEU A 231 -7.53 -12.69 -14.39
CA LEU A 231 -6.48 -13.69 -14.60
C LEU A 231 -5.32 -13.50 -13.64
N TYR A 232 -4.69 -14.60 -13.25
CA TYR A 232 -3.42 -14.60 -12.53
C TYR A 232 -2.56 -15.77 -12.99
N LEU A 233 -1.26 -15.64 -12.82
CA LEU A 233 -0.27 -16.62 -13.27
C LEU A 233 0.40 -17.28 -12.07
N GLU A 234 0.51 -18.59 -12.12
CA GLU A 234 1.29 -19.38 -11.17
C GLU A 234 2.58 -19.85 -11.82
N VAL A 235 3.67 -19.80 -11.05
CA VAL A 235 4.94 -20.47 -11.39
C VAL A 235 5.06 -21.69 -10.49
N ARG A 236 5.25 -22.87 -11.09
CA ARG A 236 5.26 -24.16 -10.38
C ARG A 236 6.57 -24.92 -10.65
N ILE A 237 7.03 -25.72 -9.69
CA ILE A 237 8.22 -26.59 -9.85
C ILE A 237 8.02 -27.72 -10.87
N SER A 238 6.78 -28.04 -11.18
CA SER A 238 6.39 -29.02 -12.21
C SER A 238 4.89 -28.81 -12.52
N PRO A 239 4.36 -29.47 -13.58
CA PRO A 239 2.93 -29.47 -13.93
C PRO A 239 1.95 -29.56 -12.74
N THR A 240 2.23 -30.48 -11.81
CA THR A 240 1.40 -30.78 -10.62
C THR A 240 2.10 -30.44 -9.30
N GLY A 241 3.31 -29.89 -9.36
CA GLY A 241 4.13 -29.59 -8.20
C GLY A 241 3.71 -28.33 -7.46
N GLN A 242 4.47 -28.05 -6.40
CA GLN A 242 4.33 -26.86 -5.56
C GLN A 242 4.33 -25.56 -6.40
N ILE A 243 3.47 -24.63 -6.00
CA ILE A 243 3.45 -23.26 -6.50
C ILE A 243 4.57 -22.49 -5.79
N LEU A 244 5.49 -21.93 -6.56
CA LEU A 244 6.57 -21.07 -6.05
C LEU A 244 6.18 -19.60 -5.98
N GLY A 245 5.26 -19.17 -6.84
CA GLY A 245 4.76 -17.80 -6.83
C GLY A 245 3.46 -17.67 -7.59
N THR A 246 2.68 -16.69 -7.17
CA THR A 246 1.41 -16.30 -7.78
C THR A 246 1.47 -14.82 -8.11
N SER A 247 1.11 -14.44 -9.34
CA SER A 247 1.10 -13.04 -9.74
C SER A 247 -0.03 -12.26 -9.07
N THR A 248 0.05 -10.93 -9.15
CA THR A 248 -1.13 -10.07 -8.93
C THR A 248 -2.24 -10.46 -9.91
N VAL A 249 -3.48 -10.28 -9.49
CA VAL A 249 -4.66 -10.50 -10.33
C VAL A 249 -4.77 -9.36 -11.34
N LEU A 250 -4.91 -9.70 -12.62
CA LEU A 250 -5.19 -8.79 -13.70
C LEU A 250 -6.69 -8.78 -13.99
N THR A 251 -7.26 -7.58 -14.02
CA THR A 251 -8.66 -7.41 -14.39
C THR A 251 -8.88 -7.88 -15.83
N GLY A 252 -9.86 -8.75 -16.04
CA GLY A 252 -10.09 -9.39 -17.34
C GLY A 252 -10.38 -8.39 -18.47
N SER A 253 -10.98 -7.24 -18.15
CA SER A 253 -11.25 -6.15 -19.09
C SER A 253 -10.00 -5.42 -19.60
N ALA A 254 -8.84 -5.59 -18.94
CA ALA A 254 -7.57 -5.01 -19.39
C ALA A 254 -6.91 -5.83 -20.51
N ILE A 255 -7.44 -7.01 -20.84
CA ILE A 255 -6.87 -7.93 -21.83
C ILE A 255 -7.69 -7.84 -23.13
N SER A 256 -6.99 -7.72 -24.27
CA SER A 256 -7.60 -7.66 -25.59
C SER A 256 -8.51 -8.85 -25.87
N THR A 257 -9.65 -8.59 -26.52
CA THR A 257 -10.60 -9.61 -27.00
C THR A 257 -10.51 -9.84 -28.51
N SER A 258 -9.79 -8.99 -29.24
CA SER A 258 -9.76 -8.99 -30.70
C SER A 258 -8.43 -9.49 -31.28
N THR A 259 -7.32 -9.24 -30.60
CA THR A 259 -5.97 -9.56 -31.08
C THR A 259 -5.06 -10.02 -29.96
N LEU A 260 -4.10 -10.92 -30.26
CA LEU A 260 -3.04 -11.27 -29.32
C LEU A 260 -2.26 -10.03 -28.89
N SER A 261 -1.93 -9.97 -27.60
CA SER A 261 -1.11 -8.92 -27.02
C SER A 261 -0.25 -9.48 -25.90
N TRP A 262 0.88 -8.83 -25.63
CA TRP A 262 1.70 -9.19 -24.48
C TRP A 262 1.03 -8.68 -23.21
N VAL A 263 0.68 -9.59 -22.31
CA VAL A 263 0.04 -9.31 -21.03
C VAL A 263 1.02 -9.62 -19.91
N SER A 264 1.32 -8.62 -19.08
CA SER A 264 2.30 -8.71 -18.00
C SER A 264 1.69 -9.16 -16.67
N PHE A 265 2.21 -10.26 -16.13
CA PHE A 265 1.90 -10.78 -14.81
C PHE A 265 3.07 -10.51 -13.87
N ARG A 266 2.89 -9.59 -12.91
CA ARG A 266 3.90 -9.24 -11.91
C ARG A 266 3.72 -10.07 -10.64
N PHE A 267 4.83 -10.54 -10.07
CA PHE A 267 4.84 -11.31 -8.85
C PHE A 267 5.15 -10.36 -7.69
N PRO A 268 4.25 -10.24 -6.69
CA PRO A 268 4.45 -9.34 -5.55
C PRO A 268 5.66 -9.80 -4.71
N ASP A 269 5.81 -11.11 -4.56
CA ASP A 269 6.99 -11.74 -3.99
C ASP A 269 7.87 -12.29 -5.11
N PHE A 270 9.16 -12.02 -4.99
CA PHE A 270 10.16 -12.51 -5.91
C PHE A 270 10.21 -14.05 -5.94
N VAL A 271 10.20 -14.63 -7.13
CA VAL A 271 10.27 -16.09 -7.32
C VAL A 271 11.72 -16.50 -7.53
N MET A 272 12.31 -17.20 -6.57
CA MET A 272 13.66 -17.75 -6.72
C MET A 272 13.66 -18.95 -7.66
N LEU A 273 14.48 -18.88 -8.70
CA LEU A 273 14.67 -19.94 -9.66
C LEU A 273 16.07 -20.53 -9.53
N THR A 274 16.14 -21.83 -9.24
CA THR A 274 17.40 -22.56 -9.09
C THR A 274 18.00 -22.87 -10.46
N PRO A 275 19.34 -22.99 -10.57
CA PRO A 275 20.00 -23.35 -11.82
C PRO A 275 19.53 -24.68 -12.41
N ASN A 276 19.49 -24.76 -13.74
CA ASN A 276 19.20 -25.98 -14.52
C ASN A 276 17.91 -26.72 -14.10
N ALA A 277 16.90 -25.97 -13.64
CA ALA A 277 15.63 -26.51 -13.19
C ALA A 277 14.50 -26.10 -14.14
N SER A 278 13.52 -26.99 -14.31
CA SER A 278 12.34 -26.71 -15.12
C SER A 278 11.21 -26.17 -14.26
N TYR A 279 10.51 -25.15 -14.76
CA TYR A 279 9.37 -24.52 -14.11
C TYR A 279 8.22 -24.40 -15.09
N THR A 280 6.99 -24.53 -14.59
CA THR A 280 5.76 -24.45 -15.40
C THR A 280 5.03 -23.15 -15.12
N LEU A 281 4.71 -22.41 -16.19
CA LEU A 281 3.80 -21.27 -16.17
C LEU A 281 2.37 -21.78 -16.34
N ARG A 282 1.52 -21.50 -15.36
CA ARG A 282 0.13 -21.91 -15.38
C ARG A 282 -0.81 -20.75 -15.16
N LEU A 283 -1.57 -20.41 -16.18
CA LEU A 283 -2.58 -19.36 -16.10
C LEU A 283 -3.81 -19.90 -15.37
N ARG A 284 -4.41 -19.03 -14.57
CA ARG A 284 -5.59 -19.29 -13.75
C ARG A 284 -6.54 -18.11 -13.87
N SER A 285 -7.80 -18.33 -13.49
CA SER A 285 -8.82 -17.28 -13.50
C SER A 285 -9.50 -17.12 -12.15
N SER A 286 -10.09 -15.94 -11.95
CA SER A 286 -11.04 -15.61 -10.90
C SER A 286 -12.31 -15.01 -11.54
N PRO A 287 -13.50 -15.61 -11.36
CA PRO A 287 -13.74 -16.89 -10.69
C PRO A 287 -13.04 -18.06 -11.41
N PRO A 288 -12.81 -19.19 -10.73
CA PRO A 288 -12.35 -20.41 -11.38
C PRO A 288 -13.38 -20.91 -12.39
N SER A 289 -12.94 -21.73 -13.35
CA SER A 289 -13.85 -22.41 -14.28
C SER A 289 -14.87 -23.26 -13.53
N THR A 290 -16.10 -23.28 -14.03
CA THR A 290 -17.15 -24.24 -13.65
C THR A 290 -17.26 -25.41 -14.64
N ASP A 291 -16.56 -25.32 -15.78
CA ASP A 291 -16.48 -26.40 -16.76
C ASP A 291 -15.44 -27.43 -16.30
N ALA A 292 -15.80 -28.72 -16.30
CA ALA A 292 -14.90 -29.78 -15.90
C ALA A 292 -13.63 -29.85 -16.76
N TRP A 293 -13.72 -29.41 -18.02
CA TRP A 293 -12.68 -29.55 -19.01
C TRP A 293 -11.73 -28.34 -19.04
N SER A 294 -12.25 -27.14 -18.78
CA SER A 294 -11.46 -25.91 -18.66
C SER A 294 -11.04 -25.63 -17.21
N GLY A 295 -9.84 -25.14 -16.97
CA GLY A 295 -9.44 -24.63 -15.66
C GLY A 295 -9.39 -23.10 -15.56
N SER A 296 -9.78 -22.38 -16.61
CA SER A 296 -10.11 -20.96 -16.59
C SER A 296 -11.56 -20.67 -16.98
N ALA A 297 -12.22 -19.75 -16.27
CA ALA A 297 -13.56 -19.30 -16.59
C ALA A 297 -13.54 -18.48 -17.89
N GLY A 298 -14.13 -19.03 -18.95
CA GLY A 298 -14.16 -18.42 -20.28
C GLY A 298 -12.92 -18.71 -21.13
N PRO A 299 -13.05 -18.60 -22.47
CA PRO A 299 -12.00 -18.93 -23.43
C PRO A 299 -10.85 -17.91 -23.43
N ILE A 300 -9.63 -18.43 -23.38
CA ILE A 300 -8.37 -17.67 -23.43
C ILE A 300 -7.47 -18.30 -24.48
N HIS A 301 -7.03 -17.51 -25.45
CA HIS A 301 -6.14 -17.97 -26.50
C HIS A 301 -4.72 -17.53 -26.18
N TRP A 302 -3.77 -18.46 -26.28
CA TRP A 302 -2.35 -18.18 -26.20
C TRP A 302 -1.75 -18.25 -27.59
N GLY A 303 -0.90 -17.29 -27.92
CA GLY A 303 -0.12 -17.32 -29.16
C GLY A 303 0.81 -18.53 -29.14
N TYR A 304 0.68 -19.42 -30.12
CA TYR A 304 1.50 -20.62 -30.26
C TYR A 304 2.14 -20.69 -31.64
N GLN A 305 3.20 -21.49 -31.73
CA GLN A 305 3.81 -21.91 -32.99
C GLN A 305 3.67 -23.43 -33.10
N GLN A 306 3.28 -23.92 -34.27
CA GLN A 306 3.29 -25.35 -34.58
C GLN A 306 4.41 -25.66 -35.57
N THR A 307 5.18 -26.72 -35.31
CA THR A 307 6.09 -27.32 -36.30
C THR A 307 5.99 -28.85 -36.28
N ALA A 308 6.87 -29.56 -36.99
CA ALA A 308 6.90 -31.03 -36.97
C ALA A 308 7.34 -31.62 -35.62
N SER A 309 7.95 -30.80 -34.76
CA SER A 309 8.36 -31.11 -33.38
C SER A 309 8.23 -29.86 -32.50
N SER A 310 8.54 -29.95 -31.20
CA SER A 310 8.50 -28.81 -30.28
C SER A 310 9.42 -27.70 -30.81
N PRO A 311 8.91 -26.50 -31.15
CA PRO A 311 9.75 -25.41 -31.62
C PRO A 311 10.62 -24.76 -30.54
N TYR A 312 10.36 -25.02 -29.25
CA TYR A 312 11.13 -24.51 -28.12
C TYR A 312 11.86 -25.63 -27.37
N ALA A 313 13.19 -25.61 -27.42
CA ALA A 313 14.02 -26.61 -26.74
C ALA A 313 14.11 -26.42 -25.21
N GLY A 314 13.73 -25.25 -24.69
CA GLY A 314 13.91 -24.93 -23.28
C GLY A 314 12.79 -25.43 -22.36
N GLY A 315 11.77 -26.10 -22.89
CA GLY A 315 10.64 -26.58 -22.12
C GLY A 315 9.62 -27.31 -22.97
N SER A 316 8.38 -27.36 -22.52
CA SER A 316 7.32 -28.07 -23.21
C SER A 316 5.97 -27.40 -23.01
N ALA A 317 5.19 -27.32 -24.08
CA ALA A 317 3.77 -27.03 -23.97
C ALA A 317 2.99 -28.24 -23.49
N ARG A 318 2.02 -27.98 -22.61
CA ARG A 318 1.03 -28.97 -22.18
C ARG A 318 -0.36 -28.37 -22.18
N ARG A 319 -1.36 -29.23 -22.31
CA ARG A 319 -2.77 -28.90 -22.12
C ARG A 319 -3.39 -29.79 -21.06
N TYR A 320 -4.09 -29.20 -20.09
CA TYR A 320 -4.85 -29.96 -19.09
C TYR A 320 -6.29 -30.07 -19.51
N VAL A 321 -6.80 -31.29 -19.61
CA VAL A 321 -8.18 -31.57 -20.04
C VAL A 321 -8.85 -32.30 -18.89
N GLY A 322 -9.90 -31.73 -18.30
CA GLY A 322 -10.66 -32.42 -17.26
C GLY A 322 -10.15 -32.21 -15.82
N ARG A 323 -9.41 -31.13 -15.53
CA ARG A 323 -8.74 -30.98 -14.23
C ARG A 323 -9.70 -30.93 -13.03
N LEU A 324 -10.91 -30.39 -13.18
CA LEU A 324 -11.85 -30.33 -12.03
C LEU A 324 -12.22 -31.74 -11.52
N SER A 325 -12.07 -32.78 -12.33
CA SER A 325 -12.27 -34.19 -11.94
C SER A 325 -10.97 -34.93 -11.59
N ASN A 326 -9.78 -34.38 -11.87
CA ASN A 326 -8.49 -34.97 -11.51
C ASN A 326 -7.40 -33.93 -11.17
N PRO A 327 -7.20 -33.60 -9.88
CA PRO A 327 -6.17 -32.66 -9.43
C PRO A 327 -4.72 -33.07 -9.75
N ASN A 328 -4.48 -34.37 -10.00
CA ASN A 328 -3.18 -34.95 -10.30
C ASN A 328 -2.90 -35.08 -11.80
N ASP A 329 -3.81 -34.62 -12.66
CA ASP A 329 -3.55 -34.58 -14.10
C ASP A 329 -2.29 -33.76 -14.38
N SER A 330 -1.29 -34.38 -15.01
CA SER A 330 -0.04 -33.74 -15.43
C SER A 330 -0.14 -33.03 -16.78
N GLY A 331 -1.33 -33.03 -17.40
CA GLY A 331 -1.58 -32.47 -18.71
C GLY A 331 -1.02 -33.34 -19.84
N GLN A 332 -1.70 -33.31 -20.98
CA GLN A 332 -1.22 -33.88 -22.24
C GLN A 332 -0.04 -33.06 -22.77
N LEU A 333 1.06 -33.72 -23.14
CA LEU A 333 2.18 -33.10 -23.82
C LEU A 333 1.78 -32.72 -25.26
N LEU A 334 2.14 -31.50 -25.67
CA LEU A 334 1.97 -31.02 -27.04
C LEU A 334 3.34 -30.98 -27.72
N ASP A 335 3.75 -32.10 -28.31
CA ASP A 335 5.11 -32.34 -28.83
C ASP A 335 5.45 -31.62 -30.15
N GLN A 336 4.51 -30.85 -30.69
CA GLN A 336 4.62 -30.09 -31.94
C GLN A 336 4.40 -28.57 -31.73
N TYR A 337 4.16 -28.14 -30.49
CA TYR A 337 3.65 -26.82 -30.17
C TYR A 337 4.43 -26.20 -29.03
N ASP A 338 4.64 -24.89 -29.07
CA ASP A 338 5.02 -24.12 -27.90
C ASP A 338 4.29 -22.77 -27.88
N PHE A 339 3.97 -22.30 -26.67
CA PHE A 339 3.27 -21.03 -26.45
C PHE A 339 4.25 -19.90 -26.16
N SER A 340 3.93 -18.70 -26.64
CA SER A 340 4.75 -17.51 -26.48
C SER A 340 4.72 -16.96 -25.05
N PHE A 341 5.90 -16.80 -24.46
CA PHE A 341 6.10 -16.26 -23.12
C PHE A 341 7.44 -15.50 -23.01
N ARG A 342 7.54 -14.63 -22.00
CA ARG A 342 8.78 -13.95 -21.60
C ARG A 342 8.90 -13.97 -20.09
N ILE A 343 10.06 -14.31 -19.57
CA ILE A 343 10.39 -14.24 -18.15
C ILE A 343 11.40 -13.11 -17.95
N PHE A 344 11.09 -12.25 -16.99
CA PHE A 344 11.97 -11.18 -16.56
C PHE A 344 12.53 -11.48 -15.19
N THR A 345 13.84 -11.35 -15.07
CA THR A 345 14.57 -11.56 -13.82
C THR A 345 15.29 -10.28 -13.43
N LEU A 346 15.50 -10.10 -12.12
CA LEU A 346 16.41 -9.06 -11.61
C LEU A 346 17.83 -9.35 -12.08
N GLN A 347 18.52 -8.29 -12.50
CA GLN A 347 19.95 -8.29 -12.77
C GLN A 347 20.78 -7.83 -11.57
#